data_AF-A0A815J6D4-F1
#
_entry.id   AF-A0A815J6D4-F1
#
_cell.length_a   1.000
_cell.length_b   1.000
_cell.length_c   1.000
_cell.angle_alpha   90.00
_cell.angle_beta   90.00
_cell.angle_gamma   90.00
#
_symmetry.space_group_name_H-M   'P 1'
#
loop_
_entity.id
_entity.type
_entity.pdbx_description
1 polymer ?
#
loop_
_entity_poly.entity_id
_entity_poly.type
_entity_poly.pdbx_seq_one_letter_code
_entity_poly.pdbx_strand_id
1 'polypeptide(L)'
;SQNGVTIAGGNGAGGDTNQFNLPYRLFVDDDQTLVIVDHINHRIMQWKNGNTTNGQVVAGGNGAGNGLNQLNYPTDVLIDKETDSLIICNCVKAFPWPCPPATT
;
A
#
# COMPACT_ATOMS: atom_id res chain seq x y z
N SER A 1 -18.75 -24.82 3.16
CA SER A 1 -18.48 -23.88 2.05
C SER A 1 -17.20 -23.12 2.38
N GLN A 2 -16.31 -22.89 1.40
CA GLN A 2 -15.13 -22.04 1.58
C GLN A 2 -15.45 -20.66 1.01
N ASN A 3 -16.09 -19.82 1.82
CA ASN A 3 -16.33 -18.43 1.43
C ASN A 3 -15.08 -17.62 1.79
N GLY A 4 -14.60 -16.83 0.85
CA GLY A 4 -13.54 -15.85 1.12
C GLY A 4 -14.05 -14.74 2.04
N VAL A 5 -13.15 -14.18 2.86
CA VAL A 5 -13.42 -13.01 3.70
C VAL A 5 -12.61 -11.84 3.14
N THR A 6 -13.28 -10.71 2.91
CA THR A 6 -12.60 -9.47 2.53
C THR A 6 -11.87 -8.90 3.74
N ILE A 7 -10.56 -8.72 3.64
CA ILE A 7 -9.72 -8.16 4.70
C ILE A 7 -9.16 -6.77 4.38
N ALA A 8 -9.29 -6.31 3.14
CA ALA A 8 -8.93 -4.96 2.71
C ALA A 8 -9.79 -4.55 1.51
N GLY A 9 -10.13 -3.26 1.44
CA GLY A 9 -11.00 -2.73 0.37
C GLY A 9 -12.43 -3.26 0.44
N GLY A 10 -13.00 -3.61 -0.73
CA GLY A 10 -14.34 -4.20 -0.84
C GLY A 10 -15.49 -3.21 -0.98
N ASN A 11 -15.23 -1.90 -0.95
CA ASN A 11 -16.24 -0.85 -1.03
C ASN A 11 -16.33 -0.19 -2.41
N GLY A 12 -16.04 -0.96 -3.47
CA GLY A 12 -16.00 -0.49 -4.85
C GLY A 12 -14.68 0.15 -5.26
N ALA A 13 -14.63 0.60 -6.52
CA ALA A 13 -13.48 1.31 -7.06
C ALA A 13 -13.52 2.78 -6.65
N GLY A 14 -12.40 3.31 -6.15
CA GLY A 14 -12.32 4.72 -5.74
C GLY A 14 -11.08 5.06 -4.94
N GLY A 15 -11.03 6.29 -4.44
CA GLY A 15 -9.86 6.88 -3.76
C GLY A 15 -9.97 6.89 -2.24
N ASP A 16 -11.06 6.43 -1.65
CA ASP A 16 -11.21 6.41 -0.19
C ASP A 16 -10.29 5.35 0.44
N THR A 17 -10.06 5.46 1.75
CA THR A 17 -9.13 4.57 2.47
C THR A 17 -9.62 3.14 2.60
N ASN A 18 -10.87 2.87 2.23
CA ASN A 18 -11.50 1.55 2.19
C ASN A 18 -11.84 1.09 0.75
N GLN A 19 -11.26 1.76 -0.25
CA GLN A 19 -11.41 1.49 -1.67
C GLN A 19 -10.05 1.32 -2.34
N PHE A 20 -10.05 0.70 -3.53
CA PHE A 20 -8.88 0.60 -4.39
C PHE A 20 -9.22 1.01 -5.81
N ASN A 21 -8.21 1.36 -6.59
CA ASN A 21 -8.36 1.58 -8.03
C ASN A 21 -7.28 0.80 -8.80
N LEU A 22 -7.69 -0.38 -9.28
CA LEU A 22 -6.83 -1.41 -9.89
C LEU A 22 -5.60 -1.73 -9.01
N PRO A 23 -5.77 -2.40 -7.86
CA PRO A 23 -4.62 -2.80 -7.04
C PRO A 23 -3.79 -3.86 -7.76
N TYR A 24 -2.46 -3.81 -7.62
CA TYR A 24 -1.54 -4.69 -8.36
C TYR A 24 -0.90 -5.74 -7.46
N ARG A 25 0.13 -5.36 -6.70
CA ARG A 25 0.87 -6.25 -5.81
C ARG A 25 0.41 -6.08 -4.37
N LEU A 26 0.55 -7.14 -3.60
CA LEU A 26 0.48 -7.10 -2.14
C LEU A 26 1.67 -7.84 -1.51
N PHE A 27 2.00 -7.43 -0.29
CA PHE A 27 2.96 -8.09 0.59
C PHE A 27 2.32 -8.25 1.97
N VAL A 28 2.69 -9.31 2.70
CA VAL A 28 2.27 -9.55 4.08
C VAL A 28 3.51 -9.76 4.94
N ASP A 29 3.63 -9.01 6.03
CA ASP A 29 4.73 -9.18 6.99
C ASP A 29 4.42 -10.24 8.06
N ASP A 30 5.38 -10.46 8.96
CA ASP A 30 5.28 -11.47 10.02
C ASP A 30 4.18 -11.11 11.06
N ASP A 31 3.82 -9.83 11.17
CA ASP A 31 2.73 -9.32 12.01
C ASP A 31 1.35 -9.41 11.33
N GLN A 32 1.30 -10.01 10.14
CA GLN A 32 0.11 -10.10 9.27
C GLN A 32 -0.41 -8.72 8.84
N THR A 33 0.47 -7.72 8.79
CA THR A 33 0.19 -6.44 8.15
C THR A 33 0.26 -6.59 6.65
N LEU A 34 -0.81 -6.19 5.99
CA LEU A 34 -0.99 -6.25 4.55
C LEU A 34 -0.60 -4.90 3.93
N VAL A 35 0.34 -4.90 3.01
CA VAL A 35 0.74 -3.72 2.23
C VAL A 35 0.30 -3.94 0.78
N ILE A 36 -0.46 -3.01 0.22
CA ILE A 36 -1.06 -3.13 -1.12
C ILE A 36 -0.66 -1.94 -1.97
N VAL A 37 -0.28 -2.23 -3.20
CA VAL A 37 -0.05 -1.24 -4.26
C VAL A 37 -1.39 -0.85 -4.90
N ASP A 38 -1.81 0.39 -4.69
CA ASP A 38 -3.01 0.96 -5.32
C ASP A 38 -2.58 1.81 -6.53
N HIS A 39 -2.49 1.12 -7.66
CA HIS A 39 -1.75 1.58 -8.85
C HIS A 39 -2.32 2.86 -9.46
N ILE A 40 -3.64 2.92 -9.70
CA ILE A 40 -4.25 4.11 -10.34
C ILE A 40 -4.36 5.27 -9.35
N ASN A 41 -4.50 4.99 -8.05
CA ASN A 41 -4.52 6.04 -7.04
C ASN A 41 -3.11 6.51 -6.63
N HIS A 42 -2.05 5.96 -7.24
CA HIS A 42 -0.67 6.39 -7.01
C HIS A 42 -0.26 6.36 -5.53
N ARG A 43 -0.62 5.28 -4.83
CA ARG A 43 -0.38 5.16 -3.40
C ARG A 43 -0.07 3.72 -2.99
N ILE A 44 0.63 3.59 -1.87
CA ILE A 44 0.79 2.34 -1.15
C ILE A 44 -0.08 2.42 0.10
N MET A 45 -0.88 1.40 0.31
CA MET A 45 -1.81 1.31 1.42
C MET A 45 -1.43 0.18 2.37
N GLN A 46 -1.64 0.38 3.67
CA GLN A 46 -1.38 -0.59 4.71
C GLN A 46 -2.65 -0.94 5.48
N TRP A 47 -2.86 -2.22 5.76
CA TRP A 47 -3.89 -2.76 6.65
C TRP A 47 -3.23 -3.59 7.73
N LYS A 48 -3.36 -3.15 8.99
CA LYS A 48 -2.91 -3.94 10.15
C LYS A 48 -3.83 -5.14 10.34
N ASN A 49 -3.27 -6.23 10.87
CA ASN A 49 -4.04 -7.42 11.21
C ASN A 49 -5.27 -7.08 12.05
N GLY A 50 -6.42 -7.65 11.70
CA GLY A 50 -7.71 -7.41 12.37
C GLY A 50 -8.40 -6.10 12.03
N ASN A 51 -7.76 -5.13 11.37
CA ASN A 51 -8.44 -3.96 10.82
C ASN A 51 -8.95 -4.31 9.41
N THR A 52 -10.25 -4.27 9.20
CA THR A 52 -10.89 -4.54 7.91
C THR A 52 -11.66 -3.34 7.37
N THR A 53 -11.73 -2.24 8.13
CA THR A 53 -12.60 -1.10 7.81
C THR A 53 -11.89 -0.09 6.92
N ASN A 54 -10.69 0.36 7.30
CA ASN A 54 -9.96 1.40 6.58
C ASN A 54 -8.46 1.10 6.61
N GLY A 55 -7.80 1.30 5.46
CA GLY A 55 -6.35 1.27 5.36
C GLY A 55 -5.72 2.61 5.67
N GLN A 56 -4.39 2.61 5.71
CA GLN A 56 -3.58 3.82 5.89
C GLN A 56 -2.71 4.03 4.67
N VAL A 57 -2.64 5.27 4.16
CA VAL A 57 -1.68 5.61 3.11
C VAL A 57 -0.30 5.70 3.76
N VAL A 58 0.62 4.83 3.34
CA VAL A 58 1.98 4.80 3.90
C VAL A 58 3.03 5.39 2.95
N ALA A 59 2.71 5.47 1.66
CA ALA A 59 3.50 6.17 0.65
C ALA A 59 2.62 6.69 -0.49
N GLY A 60 3.01 7.80 -1.11
CA GLY A 60 2.27 8.41 -2.21
C GLY A 60 0.95 9.06 -1.78
N GLY A 61 -0.07 9.01 -2.66
CA GLY A 61 -1.40 9.60 -2.42
C GLY A 61 -1.49 11.12 -2.68
N ASN A 62 -0.40 11.75 -3.12
CA ASN A 62 -0.32 13.18 -3.44
C ASN A 62 -0.32 13.46 -4.96
N GLY A 63 -1.05 12.62 -5.71
CA GLY A 63 -1.08 12.63 -7.16
C GLY A 63 0.13 11.96 -7.82
N ALA A 64 0.01 11.76 -9.14
CA ALA A 64 1.08 11.19 -9.96
C ALA A 64 2.29 12.13 -10.04
N GLY A 65 3.50 11.62 -9.82
CA GLY A 65 4.69 12.42 -10.04
C GLY A 65 6.00 11.82 -9.54
N ASN A 66 7.05 12.63 -9.64
CA ASN A 66 8.43 12.28 -9.26
C ASN A 66 8.90 12.98 -7.98
N GLY A 67 8.03 13.76 -7.33
CA GLY A 67 8.30 14.40 -6.05
C GLY A 67 8.53 13.37 -4.94
N LEU A 68 9.21 13.78 -3.87
CA LEU A 68 9.56 12.89 -2.75
C LEU A 68 8.34 12.29 -2.05
N ASN A 69 7.18 12.94 -2.14
CA ASN A 69 5.92 12.47 -1.56
C ASN A 69 4.92 11.94 -2.61
N GLN A 70 5.36 11.73 -3.85
CA GLN A 70 4.54 11.30 -4.97
C GLN A 70 4.99 9.93 -5.49
N LEU A 71 4.03 9.18 -6.03
CA LEU A 71 4.30 7.97 -6.79
C LEU A 71 3.70 8.15 -8.18
N ASN A 72 4.21 7.40 -9.15
CA ASN A 72 3.66 7.39 -10.49
C ASN A 72 3.45 5.95 -10.92
N TYR A 73 2.18 5.52 -10.99
CA TYR A 73 1.77 4.15 -11.28
C TYR A 73 2.65 3.09 -10.59
N PRO A 74 2.67 3.02 -9.24
CA PRO A 74 3.45 2.01 -8.55
C PRO A 74 2.94 0.62 -8.93
N THR A 75 3.85 -0.33 -9.13
CA THR A 75 3.52 -1.70 -9.59
C THR A 75 3.93 -2.77 -8.58
N ASP A 76 4.97 -2.52 -7.79
CA ASP A 76 5.51 -3.46 -6.82
C ASP A 76 5.93 -2.78 -5.52
N VAL A 77 5.88 -3.53 -4.43
CA VAL A 77 6.33 -3.12 -3.10
C VAL A 77 6.91 -4.32 -2.35
N LEU A 78 8.07 -4.11 -1.73
CA LEU A 78 8.73 -5.07 -0.86
C LEU A 78 9.04 -4.41 0.47
N ILE A 79 9.09 -5.20 1.55
CA ILE A 79 9.58 -4.74 2.85
C ILE A 79 11.04 -5.15 2.98
N ASP A 80 11.91 -4.15 3.14
CA ASP A 80 13.28 -4.34 3.58
C ASP A 80 13.31 -4.32 5.11
N LYS A 81 13.48 -5.52 5.70
CA LYS A 81 13.55 -5.71 7.15
C LYS A 81 14.89 -5.26 7.74
N GLU A 82 15.95 -5.19 6.93
CA GLU A 82 17.27 -4.77 7.41
C GLU A 82 17.30 -3.26 7.66
N THR A 83 16.64 -2.49 6.78
CA THR A 83 16.62 -1.03 6.85
C THR A 83 15.29 -0.44 7.32
N ASP A 84 14.32 -1.28 7.70
CA ASP A 84 12.95 -0.89 8.06
C ASP A 84 12.32 0.08 7.02
N SER A 85 12.28 -0.34 5.76
CA SER A 85 11.84 0.51 4.64
C SER A 85 11.00 -0.27 3.63
N LEU A 86 10.15 0.44 2.89
CA LEU A 86 9.44 -0.10 1.73
C LEU A 86 10.26 0.15 0.47
N ILE A 87 10.60 -0.90 -0.28
CA ILE A 87 11.18 -0.74 -1.62
C ILE A 87 10.03 -0.69 -2.62
N ILE A 88 9.82 0.47 -3.23
CA ILE A 88 8.68 0.71 -4.12
C ILE A 88 9.19 0.78 -5.55
N CYS A 89 8.68 -0.10 -6.42
CA CYS A 89 8.85 0.04 -7.86
C CYS A 89 7.70 0.89 -8.41
N ASN A 90 8.03 2.04 -8.98
CA ASN A 90 7.09 2.86 -9.72
C ASN A 90 7.52 2.98 -11.18
N CYS A 91 6.63 3.50 -12.05
CA CYS A 91 6.88 3.56 -13.50
C CYS A 91 8.16 4.32 -13.90
N VAL A 92 8.80 5.04 -12.97
CA VAL A 92 9.98 5.86 -13.24
C VAL A 92 11.24 5.29 -12.59
N LYS A 93 11.14 4.65 -11.40
CA LYS A 93 12.29 4.09 -10.66
C LYS A 93 11.86 3.16 -9.52
N ALA A 94 12.81 2.38 -9.00
CA ALA A 94 12.71 1.73 -7.69
C ALA A 94 13.51 2.50 -6.64
N PHE A 95 12.95 2.67 -5.44
CA PHE A 95 13.62 3.40 -4.35
C PHE A 95 13.10 2.99 -2.96
N PRO A 96 13.91 3.12 -1.90
CA PRO A 96 13.47 2.91 -0.53
C PRO A 96 12.61 4.08 -0.04
N TRP A 97 11.57 3.75 0.72
CA TRP A 97 10.67 4.68 1.39
C TRP A 97 10.68 4.37 2.90
N PRO A 98 10.90 5.36 3.78
CA PRO A 98 10.95 5.13 5.22
C PRO A 98 9.63 4.53 5.75
N CYS A 99 9.70 3.49 6.57
CA CYS A 99 8.49 2.96 7.21
C CYS A 99 7.84 4.06 8.08
N PRO A 100 6.51 4.28 8.02
CA PRO A 100 5.85 5.18 8.95
C PRO A 100 6.14 4.71 10.39
N PRO A 101 6.47 5.61 11.33
CA PRO A 101 6.72 5.22 12.70
C PRO A 101 5.52 4.45 13.24
N ALA A 102 5.78 3.30 13.88
CA ALA A 102 4.75 2.54 14.58
C ALA A 102 4.12 3.47 15.63
N THR A 103 2.94 4.00 15.33
CA THR A 103 2.18 4.80 16.29
C THR A 103 1.84 3.90 17.47
N THR A 104 2.38 4.23 18.65
CA THR A 104 2.03 3.66 19.95
C THR A 104 0.55 3.87 20.27
#